data_AF-A0A0K9H166-F1
#
_entry.id   AF-A0A0K9H166-F1
#
_cell.length_a   1.000
_cell.length_b   1.000
_cell.length_c   1.000
_cell.angle_alpha   90.00
_cell.angle_beta   90.00
_cell.angle_gamma   90.00
#
_symmetry.space_group_name_H-M   'P 1'
#
loop_
_entity.id
_entity.type
_entity.pdbx_description
1 polymer ?
#
loop_
_entity_poly.entity_id
_entity_poly.type
_entity_poly.pdbx_seq_one_letter_code
_entity_poly.pdbx_strand_id
1 'polypeptide(L)'
;MGFKDKTNRLSKLRSWFTVIFSSLLSLVLLLELLRFLIISKELFKTTHSPDNNYKIEFYLTNGGATTSFGVIGKLDGPLWFEKTIYNDYRMDHANVEWINNHTVSINNHILDLKKGETYSD
;
A
#
# COMPACT_ATOMS: atom_id res chain seq x y z
N MET A 1 -1.17 10.90 -62.89
CA MET A 1 -1.45 9.65 -62.14
C MET A 1 -2.17 10.02 -60.86
N GLY A 2 -3.42 9.57 -60.66
CA GLY A 2 -4.15 9.75 -59.41
C GLY A 2 -4.71 8.41 -58.95
N PHE A 3 -4.12 7.82 -57.92
CA PHE A 3 -4.64 6.58 -57.33
C PHE A 3 -5.97 6.88 -56.65
N LYS A 4 -7.07 6.46 -57.27
CA LYS A 4 -8.42 6.53 -56.71
C LYS A 4 -8.56 5.41 -55.68
N ASP A 5 -8.40 5.76 -54.41
CA ASP A 5 -8.59 4.82 -53.30
C ASP A 5 -10.06 4.37 -53.23
N LYS A 6 -10.29 3.08 -53.47
CA LYS A 6 -11.59 2.40 -53.34
C LYS A 6 -11.65 1.68 -51.98
N THR A 7 -11.48 2.40 -50.88
CA THR A 7 -11.64 1.78 -49.55
C THR A 7 -13.13 1.63 -49.18
N ASN A 8 -13.57 0.38 -49.08
CA ASN A 8 -14.93 -0.03 -48.70
C ASN A 8 -15.24 0.40 -47.24
N ARG A 9 -16.38 1.04 -46.97
CA ARG A 9 -16.77 1.52 -45.63
C ARG A 9 -16.70 0.43 -44.54
N LEU A 10 -16.93 -0.84 -44.92
CA LEU A 10 -16.79 -2.01 -44.05
C LEU A 10 -15.36 -2.26 -43.57
N SER A 11 -14.33 -1.98 -44.39
CA SER A 11 -12.93 -2.16 -43.97
C SER A 11 -12.48 -1.08 -42.99
N LYS A 12 -13.01 0.15 -43.12
CA LYS A 12 -12.80 1.24 -42.16
C LYS A 12 -13.45 0.95 -40.81
N LEU A 13 -14.68 0.42 -40.81
CA LEU A 13 -15.39 0.00 -39.59
C LEU A 13 -14.65 -1.12 -38.86
N ARG A 14 -14.20 -2.15 -39.60
CA ARG A 14 -13.43 -3.27 -39.03
C ARG A 14 -12.10 -2.80 -38.43
N SER A 15 -11.42 -1.88 -39.12
CA SER A 15 -10.15 -1.29 -38.66
C SER A 15 -10.33 -0.51 -37.35
N TRP A 16 -11.35 0.35 -37.27
CA TRP A 16 -11.64 1.12 -36.06
C TRP A 16 -12.01 0.21 -34.88
N PHE A 17 -12.76 -0.85 -35.13
CA PHE A 17 -13.09 -1.84 -34.11
C PHE A 17 -11.83 -2.52 -33.54
N THR A 18 -10.89 -2.94 -34.39
CA THR A 18 -9.62 -3.51 -33.93
C THR A 18 -8.77 -2.51 -33.14
N VAL A 19 -8.73 -1.24 -33.54
CA VAL A 19 -7.98 -0.20 -32.81
C VAL A 19 -8.57 -0.01 -31.41
N ILE A 20 -9.90 0.14 -31.31
CA ILE A 20 -10.59 0.32 -30.02
C ILE A 20 -10.42 -0.90 -29.13
N PHE A 21 -10.53 -2.12 -29.69
CA PHE A 21 -10.36 -3.35 -28.92
C PHE A 21 -8.92 -3.51 -28.43
N SER A 22 -7.94 -3.21 -29.28
CA SER A 22 -6.52 -3.27 -28.92
C SER A 22 -6.13 -2.24 -27.86
N SER A 23 -6.69 -1.03 -27.90
CA SER A 23 -6.46 -0.02 -26.89
C SER A 23 -7.10 -0.40 -25.55
N LEU A 24 -8.29 -1.00 -25.56
CA LEU A 24 -8.93 -1.53 -24.36
C LEU A 24 -8.09 -2.63 -23.69
N LEU A 25 -7.59 -3.58 -24.49
CA LEU A 25 -6.76 -4.67 -24.00
C LEU A 25 -5.44 -4.14 -23.42
N SER A 26 -4.81 -3.19 -24.10
CA SER A 26 -3.61 -2.51 -23.62
C SER A 26 -3.85 -1.80 -22.28
N LEU A 27 -4.99 -1.13 -22.13
CA LEU A 27 -5.36 -0.47 -20.88
C LEU A 27 -5.53 -1.46 -19.73
N VAL A 28 -6.19 -2.60 -19.97
CA VAL A 28 -6.34 -3.66 -18.96
C VAL A 28 -4.97 -4.19 -18.52
N LEU A 29 -4.07 -4.48 -19.47
CA LEU A 29 -2.72 -4.95 -19.15
C LEU A 29 -1.92 -3.90 -18.35
N LEU A 30 -2.03 -2.62 -18.72
CA LEU A 30 -1.37 -1.52 -18.01
C LEU A 30 -1.90 -1.36 -16.58
N LEU A 31 -3.21 -1.54 -16.37
CA LEU A 31 -3.82 -1.51 -15.03
C LEU A 31 -3.31 -2.65 -14.15
N GLU A 32 -3.16 -3.86 -14.69
CA GLU A 32 -2.60 -4.99 -13.94
C GLU A 32 -1.10 -4.80 -13.60
N LEU A 33 -0.33 -4.20 -14.52
CA LEU A 33 1.05 -3.76 -14.25
C LEU A 33 1.12 -2.70 -13.14
N LEU A 34 0.17 -1.75 -13.11
CA LEU A 34 0.08 -0.75 -12.06
C LEU A 34 -0.21 -1.36 -10.69
N ARG A 35 -1.05 -2.40 -10.60
CA ARG A 35 -1.29 -3.11 -9.32
C ARG A 35 -0.02 -3.73 -8.76
N PHE A 36 0.83 -4.29 -9.62
CA PHE A 36 2.10 -4.92 -9.21
C PHE A 36 3.14 -3.92 -8.69
N LEU A 37 3.06 -2.65 -9.12
CA LEU A 37 3.95 -1.59 -8.65
C LEU A 37 3.55 -1.01 -7.28
N ILE A 38 2.35 -1.35 -6.77
CA ILE A 38 1.87 -0.84 -5.48
C ILE A 38 2.42 -1.75 -4.37
N ILE A 39 3.25 -1.18 -3.50
CA ILE A 39 3.72 -1.82 -2.26
C ILE A 39 2.50 -2.36 -1.50
N SER A 40 2.40 -3.67 -1.39
CA SER A 40 1.33 -4.31 -0.62
C SER A 40 1.55 -4.02 0.86
N LYS A 41 0.50 -3.51 1.52
CA LYS A 41 0.44 -3.33 2.97
C LYS A 41 -0.71 -4.18 3.49
N GLU A 42 -0.40 -5.13 4.34
CA GLU A 42 -1.38 -6.04 4.92
C GLU A 42 -1.50 -5.78 6.42
N LEU A 43 -2.68 -5.39 6.88
CA LEU A 43 -2.96 -5.27 8.32
C LEU A 43 -2.94 -6.67 8.93
N PHE A 44 -2.06 -6.90 9.91
CA PHE A 44 -1.95 -8.21 10.56
C PHE A 44 -2.14 -8.16 12.08
N LYS A 45 -2.04 -6.98 12.71
CA LYS A 45 -2.22 -6.82 14.15
C LYS A 45 -2.76 -5.44 14.50
N THR A 46 -3.67 -5.40 15.47
CA THR A 46 -4.17 -4.16 16.07
C THR A 46 -4.08 -4.30 17.59
N THR A 47 -3.70 -3.23 18.27
CA THR A 47 -3.66 -3.20 19.74
C THR A 47 -4.26 -1.89 20.25
N HIS A 48 -4.82 -1.96 21.44
CA HIS A 48 -5.28 -0.80 22.20
C HIS A 48 -4.42 -0.62 23.44
N SER A 49 -4.24 0.62 23.89
CA SER A 49 -3.69 0.90 25.22
C SER A 49 -4.59 0.32 26.31
N PRO A 50 -4.07 0.08 27.53
CA PRO A 50 -4.87 -0.43 28.65
C PRO A 50 -6.14 0.38 28.96
N ASP A 51 -6.12 1.69 28.70
CA ASP A 51 -7.26 2.60 28.87
C ASP A 51 -8.05 2.87 27.58
N ASN A 52 -7.71 2.19 26.48
CA ASN A 52 -8.28 2.35 25.14
C ASN A 52 -8.16 3.76 24.51
N ASN A 53 -7.31 4.64 25.05
CA ASN A 53 -7.09 5.97 24.48
C ASN A 53 -6.18 5.97 23.24
N TYR A 54 -5.34 4.93 23.07
CA TYR A 54 -4.49 4.77 21.89
C TYR A 54 -4.85 3.48 21.17
N LYS A 55 -4.88 3.54 19.84
CA LYS A 55 -5.03 2.39 18.96
C LYS A 55 -3.86 2.39 17.98
N ILE A 56 -3.16 1.27 17.89
CA ILE A 56 -2.05 1.07 16.96
C ILE A 56 -2.39 -0.08 16.03
N GLU A 57 -2.25 0.17 14.73
CA GLU A 57 -2.40 -0.81 13.66
C GLU A 57 -1.05 -1.13 13.03
N PHE A 58 -0.74 -2.41 12.89
CA PHE A 58 0.50 -2.90 12.33
C PHE A 58 0.27 -3.54 10.98
N TYR A 59 1.05 -3.05 10.01
CA TYR A 59 1.00 -3.46 8.63
C TYR A 59 2.30 -4.14 8.24
N LEU A 60 2.20 -5.33 7.66
CA LEU A 60 3.30 -5.99 7.00
C LEU A 60 3.41 -5.38 5.60
N THR A 61 4.61 -4.93 5.25
CA THR A 61 4.89 -4.35 3.96
C THR A 61 5.78 -5.26 3.16
N ASN A 62 5.42 -5.46 1.89
CA ASN A 62 6.24 -6.19 0.93
C ASN A 62 6.36 -5.35 -0.34
N GLY A 63 7.59 -5.05 -0.74
CA GLY A 63 7.93 -4.32 -1.96
C GLY A 63 8.02 -5.18 -3.22
N GLY A 64 7.70 -6.49 -3.13
CA GLY A 64 7.72 -7.44 -4.24
C GLY A 64 8.74 -8.57 -4.08
N ALA A 65 9.00 -9.29 -5.19
CA ALA A 65 9.72 -10.57 -5.17
C ALA A 65 11.17 -10.53 -4.63
N THR A 66 11.82 -9.37 -4.66
CA THR A 66 13.24 -9.20 -4.27
C THR A 66 13.44 -8.34 -3.03
N THR A 67 12.37 -7.83 -2.43
CA THR A 67 12.45 -6.94 -1.27
C THR A 67 12.13 -7.70 0.01
N SER A 68 12.90 -7.46 1.06
CA SER A 68 12.56 -7.95 2.39
C SER A 68 11.25 -7.33 2.90
N PHE A 69 10.55 -8.05 3.76
CA PHE A 69 9.40 -7.52 4.48
C PHE A 69 9.80 -6.37 5.42
N GLY A 70 8.84 -5.53 5.77
CA GLY A 70 9.00 -4.53 6.83
C GLY A 70 7.72 -4.37 7.62
N VAL A 71 7.81 -3.90 8.85
CA VAL A 71 6.65 -3.65 9.72
C VAL A 71 6.44 -2.15 9.90
N ILE A 72 5.24 -1.68 9.58
CA ILE A 72 4.81 -0.30 9.84
C ILE A 72 3.76 -0.31 10.96
N GLY A 73 4.02 0.41 12.05
CA GLY A 73 3.04 0.70 13.10
C GLY A 73 2.46 2.10 12.92
N LYS A 74 1.14 2.18 12.76
CA LYS A 74 0.38 3.42 12.64
C LYS A 74 -0.47 3.66 13.87
N LEU A 75 -0.33 4.84 14.45
CA LEU A 75 -1.18 5.33 15.52
C LEU A 75 -2.42 6.01 14.93
N ASP A 76 -3.60 5.59 15.40
CA ASP A 76 -4.86 6.23 15.08
C ASP A 76 -4.95 7.60 15.77
N GLY A 77 -5.31 8.62 15.00
CA GLY A 77 -5.37 10.01 15.43
C GLY A 77 -6.76 10.61 15.28
N PRO A 78 -6.96 11.83 15.77
CA PRO A 78 -8.23 12.52 15.61
C PRO A 78 -8.51 12.78 14.12
N LEU A 79 -9.79 12.83 13.74
CA LEU A 79 -10.22 13.20 12.38
C LEU A 79 -9.52 12.34 11.30
N TRP A 80 -9.60 11.01 11.39
CA TRP A 80 -9.09 10.07 10.37
C TRP A 80 -7.59 10.21 10.01
N PHE A 81 -6.81 10.94 10.82
CA PHE A 81 -5.37 11.09 10.60
C PHE A 81 -4.62 9.93 11.25
N GLU A 82 -3.88 9.17 10.44
CA GLU A 82 -2.96 8.14 10.94
C GLU A 82 -1.54 8.70 11.00
N LYS A 83 -0.84 8.48 12.11
CA LYS A 83 0.58 8.82 12.26
C LYS A 83 1.43 7.56 12.27
N THR A 84 2.44 7.47 11.41
CA THR A 84 3.43 6.38 11.51
C THR A 84 4.32 6.63 12.73
N ILE A 85 4.36 5.66 13.64
CA ILE A 85 5.17 5.73 14.88
C ILE A 85 6.27 4.67 14.92
N TYR A 86 6.17 3.63 14.09
CA TYR A 86 7.14 2.55 14.00
C TYR A 86 7.30 2.16 12.54
N ASN A 87 8.54 2.03 12.06
CA ASN A 87 8.87 1.56 10.73
C ASN A 87 10.19 0.78 10.79
N ASP A 88 10.14 -0.52 10.57
CA ASP A 88 11.29 -1.39 10.75
C ASP A 88 11.49 -2.28 9.53
N TYR A 89 12.64 -2.14 8.88
CA TYR A 89 13.00 -2.86 7.67
C TYR A 89 13.59 -4.24 7.98
N ARG A 90 13.26 -5.25 7.16
CA ARG A 90 13.59 -6.67 7.42
C ARG A 90 12.94 -7.25 8.67
N MET A 91 11.78 -6.72 9.03
CA MET A 91 10.95 -7.21 10.10
C MET A 91 9.66 -7.79 9.53
N ASP A 92 9.23 -8.94 10.06
CA ASP A 92 8.02 -9.65 9.64
C ASP A 92 7.00 -9.86 10.78
N HIS A 93 7.34 -9.40 11.98
CA HIS A 93 6.49 -9.55 13.17
C HIS A 93 6.51 -8.29 14.04
N ALA A 94 5.48 -8.15 14.87
CA ALA A 94 5.38 -7.11 15.88
C ALA A 94 5.07 -7.74 17.24
N ASN A 95 6.10 -7.93 18.07
CA ASN A 95 5.92 -8.21 19.49
C ASN A 95 5.60 -6.88 20.20
N VAL A 96 4.42 -6.80 20.81
CA VAL A 96 3.89 -5.53 21.34
C VAL A 96 3.47 -5.73 22.78
N GLU A 97 4.03 -4.92 23.67
CA GLU A 97 3.75 -4.92 25.09
C GLU A 97 3.48 -3.48 25.56
N TRP A 98 2.33 -3.26 26.20
CA TRP A 98 2.02 -1.97 26.80
C TRP A 98 2.63 -1.89 28.19
N ILE A 99 3.59 -0.98 28.37
CA ILE A 99 4.25 -0.73 29.66
C ILE A 99 3.32 0.08 30.59
N ASN A 100 2.56 1.00 30.00
CA ASN A 100 1.52 1.78 30.67
C ASN A 100 0.54 2.33 29.62
N ASN A 101 -0.37 3.22 30.01
CA ASN A 101 -1.41 3.76 29.13
C ASN A 101 -0.91 4.51 27.88
N HIS A 102 0.30 5.05 27.89
CA HIS A 102 0.83 5.86 26.78
C HIS A 102 2.22 5.43 26.31
N THR A 103 2.78 4.38 26.90
CA THR A 103 4.12 3.87 26.58
C THR A 103 4.00 2.42 26.12
N VAL A 104 4.55 2.13 24.95
CA VAL A 104 4.49 0.81 24.31
C VAL A 104 5.90 0.35 23.96
N SER A 105 6.18 -0.93 24.13
CA SER A 105 7.35 -1.60 23.59
C SER A 105 6.94 -2.37 22.33
N ILE A 106 7.65 -2.12 21.23
CA ILE A 106 7.46 -2.79 19.93
C ILE A 106 8.81 -3.38 19.54
N ASN A 107 8.93 -4.72 19.51
CA ASN A 107 10.19 -5.42 19.24
C ASN A 107 11.38 -4.85 20.05
N ASN A 108 11.18 -4.66 21.36
CA ASN A 108 12.15 -4.10 22.30
C ASN A 108 12.46 -2.59 22.13
N HIS A 109 11.83 -1.90 21.18
CA HIS A 109 11.88 -0.43 21.08
C HIS A 109 10.75 0.19 21.91
N ILE A 110 11.11 1.01 22.90
CA ILE A 110 10.15 1.69 23.78
C ILE A 110 9.81 3.05 23.19
N LEU A 111 8.52 3.34 23.05
CA LEU A 111 7.99 4.59 22.53
C LEU A 111 6.99 5.21 23.51
N ASP A 112 7.22 6.45 23.91
CA ASP A 112 6.26 7.29 24.64
C ASP A 112 5.39 8.09 23.65
N LEU A 113 4.16 7.61 23.45
CA LEU A 113 3.20 8.17 22.49
C LEU A 113 2.74 9.57 22.89
N LYS A 114 2.75 9.89 24.19
CA LYS A 114 2.38 11.22 24.68
C LYS A 114 3.43 12.27 24.34
N LYS A 115 4.71 11.87 24.30
CA LYS A 115 5.81 12.71 23.82
C LYS A 115 5.93 12.72 22.29
N GLY A 116 5.18 11.85 21.62
CA GLY A 116 5.17 11.75 20.16
C GLY A 116 6.41 11.07 19.59
N GLU A 117 7.09 10.24 20.39
CA GLU A 117 8.27 9.47 19.98
C GLU A 117 7.94 8.49 18.85
N THR A 118 8.94 8.25 18.00
CA THR A 118 8.83 7.37 16.83
C THR A 118 10.12 6.58 16.64
N TYR A 119 10.02 5.39 16.06
CA TYR A 119 11.16 4.57 15.64
C TYR A 119 11.15 4.36 14.13
N SER A 120 12.33 4.42 13.51
CA SER A 120 12.54 4.13 12.09
C SER A 120 13.95 3.59 11.87
N ASP A 121 14.07 2.47 11.16
CA ASP A 121 15.33 1.85 10.73
C ASP A 121 15.28 1.46 9.24
#